data_AF-A0A9D0VKN7-F1
#
_entry.id   AF-A0A9D0VKN7-F1
#
_cell.length_a   1.000
_cell.length_b   1.000
_cell.length_c   1.000
_cell.angle_alpha   90.00
_cell.angle_beta   90.00
_cell.angle_gamma   90.00
#
_symmetry.space_group_name_H-M   'P 1'
#
loop_
_entity.id
_entity.type
_entity.pdbx_description
1 polymer ?
#
loop_
_entity_poly.entity_id
_entity_poly.type
_entity_poly.pdbx_seq_one_letter_code
_entity_poly.pdbx_strand_id
1 'polypeptide(L)'
;MNQAMPQTETGHMSKRWSVTARGLAGVEVKGRNWVIALGRGLEEIGRVDELERLACEVLPNGTVIARDIASGTGYIVQQVGLDAGLAPVLPEPGEASGEEELFGEPEPTAEEAIPIFEVPPREASSVDALDGIALAETTQIACRLALSASLGRVEAESGAVILDDRGYLRFCAVDGPHRTQLEGVRLPGGTGVAGYAMEKRRTVVIKDAHADPRHCDEVDALTGYTTKQIVVVPVCWGEQVFGVIEVMNPETQQRFVEADVSALQQVAEALGLRLSR
;
A
#
# COMPACT_ATOMS: atom_id res chain seq x y z
N MET A 1 28.65 40.19 5.58
CA MET A 1 29.54 39.07 5.27
C MET A 1 28.90 37.83 5.87
N ASN A 2 28.11 37.11 5.06
CA ASN A 2 27.24 36.04 5.50
C ASN A 2 28.09 34.77 5.72
N GLN A 3 28.21 34.29 6.95
CA GLN A 3 28.87 33.03 7.25
C GLN A 3 27.85 31.90 7.04
N ALA A 4 28.12 31.06 6.04
CA ALA A 4 27.38 29.84 5.78
C ALA A 4 27.70 28.79 6.87
N MET A 5 26.65 28.22 7.46
CA MET A 5 26.74 27.05 8.33
C MET A 5 27.03 25.78 7.49
N PRO A 6 27.80 24.82 8.01
CA PRO A 6 28.13 23.60 7.29
C PRO A 6 26.90 22.68 7.19
N GLN A 7 26.61 22.19 5.99
CA GLN A 7 25.63 21.14 5.78
C GLN A 7 26.15 19.84 6.39
N THR A 8 25.43 19.29 7.36
CA THR A 8 25.68 17.95 7.88
C THR A 8 25.07 16.92 6.94
N GLU A 9 25.92 16.21 6.20
CA GLU A 9 25.59 14.96 5.51
C GLU A 9 25.13 13.90 6.52
N THR A 10 23.83 13.62 6.59
CA THR A 10 23.31 12.40 7.21
C THR A 10 23.45 11.23 6.22
N GLY A 11 24.61 10.60 6.22
CA GLY A 11 24.91 9.40 5.43
C GLY A 11 24.04 8.22 5.83
N HIS A 12 22.93 7.99 5.11
CA HIS A 12 22.18 6.74 5.17
C HIS A 12 22.92 5.68 4.34
N MET A 13 23.27 4.55 4.97
CA MET A 13 24.10 3.51 4.34
C MET A 13 23.44 2.97 3.06
N SER A 14 24.11 3.15 1.93
CA SER A 14 23.68 2.66 0.63
C SER A 14 23.91 1.15 0.52
N LYS A 15 22.85 0.37 0.30
CA LYS A 15 22.91 -1.08 0.06
C LYS A 15 23.08 -1.35 -1.44
N ARG A 16 23.62 -2.52 -1.81
CA ARG A 16 23.69 -2.97 -3.20
C ARG A 16 22.51 -3.88 -3.52
N TRP A 17 21.96 -3.73 -4.70
CA TRP A 17 20.81 -4.47 -5.19
C TRP A 17 21.06 -4.90 -6.63
N SER A 18 20.57 -6.09 -6.99
CA SER A 18 20.50 -6.57 -8.35
C SER A 18 19.06 -6.38 -8.85
N VAL A 19 18.91 -5.71 -9.99
CA VAL A 19 17.62 -5.51 -10.68
C VAL A 19 17.67 -6.26 -11.99
N THR A 20 16.72 -7.16 -12.22
CA THR A 20 16.66 -7.98 -13.43
C THR A 20 15.28 -7.85 -14.07
N ALA A 21 15.23 -7.76 -15.39
CA ALA A 21 14.00 -7.76 -16.16
C ALA A 21 14.02 -8.93 -17.15
N ARG A 22 12.84 -9.44 -17.55
CA ARG A 22 12.74 -10.57 -18.48
C ARG A 22 13.47 -10.27 -19.80
N GLY A 23 14.44 -11.12 -20.17
CA GLY A 23 15.19 -11.00 -21.43
C GLY A 23 16.32 -9.98 -21.41
N LEU A 24 16.62 -9.37 -20.27
CA LEU A 24 17.68 -8.36 -20.12
C LEU A 24 18.70 -8.82 -19.07
N ALA A 25 19.96 -8.40 -19.26
CA ALA A 25 21.01 -8.64 -18.27
C ALA A 25 20.69 -7.86 -16.99
N GLY A 26 20.83 -8.51 -15.84
CA GLY A 26 20.63 -7.86 -14.55
C GLY A 26 21.66 -6.76 -14.32
N VAL A 27 21.22 -5.64 -13.74
CA VAL A 27 22.06 -4.50 -13.39
C VAL A 27 22.23 -4.42 -11.87
N GLU A 28 23.44 -4.10 -11.43
CA GLU A 28 23.72 -3.87 -10.02
C GLU A 28 23.68 -2.38 -9.71
N VAL A 29 22.78 -2.00 -8.83
CA VAL A 29 22.54 -0.61 -8.46
C VAL A 29 22.65 -0.42 -6.96
N LYS A 30 23.12 0.75 -6.57
CA LYS A 30 23.16 1.17 -5.17
C LYS A 30 21.83 1.83 -4.83
N GLY A 31 21.23 1.44 -3.71
CA GLY A 31 19.94 1.96 -3.27
C GLY A 31 19.77 1.78 -1.77
N ARG A 32 19.08 2.73 -1.13
CA ARG A 32 18.72 2.58 0.28
C ARG A 32 17.61 1.53 0.49
N ASN A 33 16.81 1.25 -0.54
CA ASN A 33 15.74 0.25 -0.58
C ASN A 33 15.58 -0.35 -1.99
N TRP A 34 14.74 -1.38 -2.12
CA TRP A 34 14.51 -2.09 -3.38
C TRP A 34 13.79 -1.22 -4.44
N VAL A 35 13.01 -0.23 -4.02
CA VAL A 35 12.29 0.69 -4.93
C VAL A 35 13.28 1.63 -5.63
N ILE A 36 14.20 2.25 -4.88
CA ILE A 36 15.26 3.10 -5.46
C ILE A 36 16.21 2.26 -6.31
N ALA A 37 16.45 1.02 -5.90
CA ALA A 37 17.16 0.08 -6.75
C ALA A 37 16.38 -0.16 -8.05
N LEU A 38 15.10 -0.50 -8.00
CA LEU A 38 14.28 -0.73 -9.19
C LEU A 38 14.30 0.47 -10.12
N GLY A 39 14.07 1.68 -9.62
CA GLY A 39 14.11 2.91 -10.42
C GLY A 39 15.46 3.13 -11.12
N ARG A 40 16.57 3.04 -10.37
CA ARG A 40 17.93 3.14 -10.94
C ARG A 40 18.24 2.01 -11.91
N GLY A 41 17.74 0.82 -11.62
CA GLY A 41 17.89 -0.34 -12.49
C GLY A 41 17.14 -0.16 -13.80
N LEU A 42 15.94 0.41 -13.76
CA LEU A 42 15.16 0.74 -14.96
C LEU A 42 15.80 1.84 -15.79
N GLU A 43 16.44 2.83 -15.15
CA GLU A 43 17.28 3.82 -15.84
C GLU A 43 18.43 3.16 -16.60
N GLU A 44 19.16 2.25 -15.96
CA GLU A 44 20.27 1.53 -16.59
C GLU A 44 19.81 0.51 -17.65
N ILE A 45 18.64 -0.10 -17.47
CA ILE A 45 18.03 -1.05 -18.42
C ILE A 45 17.32 -0.30 -19.57
N GLY A 46 17.15 1.02 -19.48
CA GLY A 46 16.57 1.87 -20.52
C GLY A 46 15.04 1.82 -20.62
N ARG A 47 14.32 1.59 -19.51
CA ARG A 47 12.85 1.42 -19.46
C ARG A 47 12.14 2.33 -18.45
N VAL A 48 12.68 3.53 -18.22
CA VAL A 48 12.19 4.48 -17.20
C VAL A 48 10.73 4.89 -17.40
N ASP A 49 10.25 4.88 -18.65
CA ASP A 49 8.93 5.41 -19.02
C ASP A 49 7.80 4.35 -19.08
N GLU A 50 8.04 3.14 -18.60
CA GLU A 50 7.11 2.00 -18.80
C GLU A 50 6.37 1.53 -17.55
N LEU A 51 6.54 2.19 -16.41
CA LEU A 51 5.84 1.83 -15.18
C LEU A 51 4.56 2.65 -15.01
N GLU A 52 3.44 2.13 -15.48
CA GLU A 52 2.13 2.74 -15.24
C GLU A 52 1.46 2.20 -13.97
N ARG A 53 1.54 0.88 -13.71
CA ARG A 53 0.86 0.28 -12.56
C ARG A 53 1.62 -0.91 -11.99
N LEU A 54 2.39 -0.67 -10.94
CA LEU A 54 3.26 -1.68 -10.33
C LEU A 54 2.51 -2.56 -9.31
N ALA A 55 2.37 -3.85 -9.60
CA ALA A 55 2.16 -4.89 -8.59
C ALA A 55 3.53 -5.34 -8.05
N CYS A 56 3.64 -5.63 -6.77
CA CYS A 56 4.86 -6.24 -6.24
C CYS A 56 4.54 -7.34 -5.24
N GLU A 57 5.42 -8.33 -5.18
CA GLU A 57 5.43 -9.42 -4.22
C GLU A 57 6.83 -9.47 -3.61
N VAL A 58 6.93 -9.33 -2.29
CA VAL A 58 8.21 -9.47 -1.57
C VAL A 58 8.26 -10.87 -0.96
N LEU A 59 9.21 -11.67 -1.40
CA LEU A 59 9.45 -13.02 -0.92
C LEU A 59 10.11 -13.03 0.47
N PRO A 60 9.96 -14.09 1.27
CA PRO A 60 10.54 -14.21 2.61
C PRO A 60 12.08 -14.05 2.67
N ASN A 61 12.77 -14.31 1.56
CA ASN A 61 14.22 -14.13 1.43
C ASN A 61 14.64 -12.68 1.10
N GLY A 62 13.69 -11.74 1.03
CA GLY A 62 13.91 -10.34 0.72
C GLY A 62 13.98 -10.01 -0.78
N THR A 63 13.73 -10.99 -1.67
CA THR A 63 13.62 -10.75 -3.10
C THR A 63 12.26 -10.11 -3.41
N VAL A 64 12.25 -9.05 -4.20
CA VAL A 64 11.03 -8.40 -4.67
C VAL A 64 10.77 -8.74 -6.11
N ILE A 65 9.59 -9.28 -6.40
CA ILE A 65 9.08 -9.49 -7.74
C ILE A 65 8.11 -8.35 -8.01
N ALA A 66 8.53 -7.39 -8.82
CA ALA A 66 7.69 -6.30 -9.29
C ALA A 66 7.11 -6.68 -10.67
N ARG A 67 5.90 -6.25 -10.98
CA ARG A 67 5.27 -6.42 -12.29
C ARG A 67 4.53 -5.16 -12.64
N ASP A 68 4.82 -4.62 -13.81
CA ASP A 68 3.94 -3.63 -14.40
C ASP A 68 2.70 -4.31 -14.97
N ILE A 69 1.52 -3.89 -14.52
CA ILE A 69 0.26 -4.49 -14.90
C ILE A 69 -0.15 -4.05 -16.32
N ALA A 70 0.26 -2.84 -16.75
CA ALA A 70 -0.08 -2.33 -18.07
C ALA A 70 0.70 -3.08 -19.17
N SER A 71 2.02 -3.17 -19.04
CA SER A 71 2.88 -3.88 -20.01
C SER A 71 3.01 -5.38 -19.74
N GLY A 72 2.61 -5.86 -18.57
CA GLY A 72 2.84 -7.24 -18.12
C GLY A 72 4.30 -7.56 -17.79
N THR A 73 5.20 -6.57 -17.82
CA THR A 73 6.63 -6.79 -17.59
C THR A 73 6.92 -7.13 -16.13
N GLY A 74 7.63 -8.23 -15.89
CA GLY A 74 8.17 -8.58 -14.58
C GLY A 74 9.60 -8.09 -14.35
N TYR A 75 9.87 -7.65 -13.12
CA TYR A 75 11.15 -7.20 -12.59
C TYR A 75 11.46 -7.96 -11.30
N ILE A 76 12.72 -8.31 -11.10
CA ILE A 76 13.21 -8.95 -9.88
C ILE A 76 14.24 -8.03 -9.25
N VAL A 77 14.08 -7.72 -7.96
CA VAL A 77 14.99 -6.87 -7.19
C VAL A 77 15.48 -7.64 -5.98
N GLN A 78 16.79 -7.83 -5.87
CA GLN A 78 17.38 -8.62 -4.80
C GLN A 78 18.55 -7.88 -4.14
N GLN A 79 18.61 -7.86 -2.81
CA GLN A 79 19.74 -7.26 -2.11
C GLN A 79 21.00 -8.13 -2.26
N VAL A 80 22.10 -7.52 -2.71
CA VAL A 80 23.40 -8.20 -2.89
C VAL A 80 24.10 -8.27 -1.53
N GLY A 81 24.37 -9.48 -1.03
CA GLY A 81 25.17 -9.73 0.17
C GLY A 81 24.42 -10.24 1.42
N LEU A 82 23.13 -10.57 1.33
CA LEU A 82 22.53 -11.58 2.23
C LEU A 82 22.84 -12.96 1.65
N ASP A 83 23.25 -13.91 2.49
CA ASP A 83 23.54 -15.29 2.09
C ASP A 83 22.42 -15.82 1.17
N ALA A 84 22.77 -15.99 -0.11
CA ALA A 84 21.89 -16.49 -1.13
C ALA A 84 21.67 -17.99 -0.90
N GLY A 85 20.74 -18.32 -0.01
CA GLY A 85 20.12 -19.64 0.00
C GLY A 85 19.34 -19.82 -1.29
N LEU A 86 19.99 -20.46 -2.27
CA LEU A 86 19.51 -20.88 -3.60
C LEU A 86 18.46 -19.98 -4.25
N ALA A 87 18.87 -19.27 -5.30
CA ALA A 87 17.95 -18.65 -6.25
C ALA A 87 16.86 -19.66 -6.67
N PRO A 88 15.57 -19.32 -6.59
CA PRO A 88 14.53 -20.19 -7.13
C PRO A 88 14.73 -20.29 -8.63
N VAL A 89 14.98 -21.51 -9.10
CA VAL A 89 15.00 -21.87 -10.52
C VAL A 89 13.58 -21.69 -11.04
N LEU A 90 13.43 -20.84 -12.06
CA LEU A 90 12.18 -20.71 -12.81
C LEU A 90 11.76 -22.10 -13.31
N PRO A 91 10.49 -22.53 -13.15
CA PRO A 91 10.04 -23.77 -13.76
C PRO A 91 10.20 -23.69 -15.28
N GLU A 92 10.96 -24.62 -15.85
CA GLU A 92 11.13 -24.80 -17.29
C GLU A 92 9.78 -25.19 -17.93
N PRO A 93 9.47 -24.70 -19.16
CA PRO A 93 8.25 -25.04 -19.85
C PRO A 93 8.39 -26.43 -20.51
N GLY A 94 7.60 -27.40 -20.07
CA GLY A 94 7.56 -28.69 -20.75
C GLY A 94 6.41 -29.61 -20.31
N GLU A 95 5.48 -29.82 -21.24
CA GLU A 95 4.61 -31.00 -21.39
C GLU A 95 3.32 -31.04 -20.56
N ALA A 96 2.30 -30.34 -21.07
CA ALA A 96 0.94 -30.84 -21.05
C ALA A 96 0.42 -30.88 -22.50
N SER A 97 0.41 -32.07 -23.06
CA SER A 97 -0.18 -32.43 -24.34
C SER A 97 -1.71 -32.58 -24.21
N GLY A 98 -2.46 -31.99 -25.15
CA GLY A 98 -3.88 -32.25 -25.41
C GLY A 98 -4.81 -31.70 -24.32
N GLU A 99 -5.89 -30.97 -24.61
CA GLU A 99 -6.83 -31.08 -25.72
C GLU A 99 -7.34 -29.67 -26.07
N GLU A 100 -7.44 -29.36 -27.36
CA GLU A 100 -8.19 -28.23 -27.87
C GLU A 100 -9.68 -28.47 -27.58
N GLU A 101 -10.38 -27.51 -26.96
CA GLU A 101 -11.78 -27.28 -27.28
C GLU A 101 -12.19 -25.81 -27.06
N LEU A 102 -12.88 -25.31 -28.08
CA LEU A 102 -13.31 -23.95 -28.38
C LEU A 102 -13.95 -23.20 -27.20
N PHE A 103 -13.46 -21.99 -26.90
CA PHE A 103 -14.33 -20.87 -26.51
C PHE A 103 -13.82 -19.59 -27.16
N GLY A 104 -14.67 -18.98 -27.98
CA GLY A 104 -14.34 -17.84 -28.82
C GLY A 104 -13.99 -16.57 -28.04
N GLU A 105 -13.17 -15.74 -28.67
CA GLU A 105 -12.87 -14.39 -28.21
C GLU A 105 -14.17 -13.58 -28.09
N PRO A 106 -14.47 -12.93 -26.96
CA PRO A 106 -15.43 -11.85 -26.98
C PRO A 106 -14.72 -10.60 -27.54
N GLU A 107 -15.24 -10.11 -28.67
CA GLU A 107 -14.91 -8.78 -29.19
C GLU A 107 -15.18 -7.70 -28.13
N PRO A 108 -14.39 -6.61 -28.10
CA PRO A 108 -14.59 -5.51 -27.16
C PRO A 108 -15.84 -4.71 -27.57
N THR A 109 -16.98 -4.99 -26.97
CA THR A 109 -18.16 -4.12 -27.08
C THR A 109 -18.02 -2.92 -26.16
N ALA A 110 -18.11 -1.75 -26.79
CA ALA A 110 -18.26 -0.40 -26.26
C ALA A 110 -18.69 -0.24 -24.79
N GLU A 111 -17.92 0.58 -24.07
CA GLU A 111 -18.41 1.71 -23.28
C GLU A 111 -19.50 1.41 -22.23
N GLU A 112 -19.16 0.61 -21.22
CA GLU A 112 -19.83 0.72 -19.92
C GLU A 112 -19.01 1.65 -19.01
N ALA A 113 -19.44 2.91 -18.99
CA ALA A 113 -19.02 3.87 -17.97
C ALA A 113 -19.27 3.26 -16.59
N ILE A 114 -18.20 3.08 -15.81
CA ILE A 114 -18.28 2.75 -14.38
C ILE A 114 -19.17 3.81 -13.72
N PRO A 115 -20.29 3.44 -13.07
CA PRO A 115 -21.16 4.43 -12.46
C PRO A 115 -20.39 5.14 -11.35
N ILE A 116 -20.13 6.43 -11.57
CA ILE A 116 -19.68 7.36 -10.54
C ILE A 116 -20.87 7.53 -9.60
N PHE A 117 -20.94 6.70 -8.57
CA PHE A 117 -21.95 6.87 -7.53
C PHE A 117 -21.55 8.09 -6.71
N GLU A 118 -22.41 9.11 -6.71
CA GLU A 118 -22.23 10.31 -5.89
C GLU A 118 -21.96 9.91 -4.45
N VAL A 119 -20.80 10.33 -3.94
CA VAL A 119 -20.48 10.26 -2.51
C VAL A 119 -21.58 11.05 -1.79
N PRO A 120 -22.35 10.42 -0.88
CA PRO A 120 -23.41 11.14 -0.19
C PRO A 120 -22.83 12.36 0.55
N PRO A 121 -23.54 13.50 0.55
CA PRO A 121 -23.04 14.73 1.13
C PRO A 121 -22.64 14.55 2.60
N ARG A 122 -21.61 15.29 3.02
CA ARG A 122 -20.94 15.30 4.34
C ARG A 122 -21.85 15.52 5.58
N GLU A 123 -23.17 15.53 5.43
CA GLU A 123 -24.16 15.85 6.46
C GLU A 123 -24.95 14.62 6.99
N ALA A 124 -24.55 13.39 6.67
CA ALA A 124 -25.10 12.21 7.35
C ALA A 124 -24.76 12.28 8.84
N SER A 125 -25.76 12.14 9.72
CA SER A 125 -25.52 12.16 11.16
C SER A 125 -24.46 11.12 11.53
N SER A 126 -23.59 11.44 12.49
CA SER A 126 -22.43 10.61 12.84
C SER A 126 -22.79 9.19 13.31
N VAL A 127 -24.08 8.93 13.62
CA VAL A 127 -24.61 7.60 13.96
C VAL A 127 -25.00 6.82 12.70
N ASP A 128 -25.69 7.45 11.75
CA ASP A 128 -26.15 6.80 10.51
C ASP A 128 -24.98 6.25 9.67
N ALA A 129 -23.85 6.96 9.67
CA ALA A 129 -22.66 6.51 8.94
C ALA A 129 -21.98 5.29 9.57
N LEU A 130 -22.05 5.11 10.89
CA LEU A 130 -21.49 3.92 11.56
C LEU A 130 -22.40 2.69 11.35
N ASP A 131 -23.71 2.89 11.46
CA ASP A 131 -24.69 1.85 11.16
C ASP A 131 -24.60 1.38 9.70
N GLY A 132 -24.38 2.32 8.77
CA GLY A 132 -24.12 2.01 7.36
C GLY A 132 -22.92 1.09 7.14
N ILE A 133 -21.84 1.26 7.91
CA ILE A 133 -20.67 0.36 7.85
C ILE A 133 -21.06 -1.03 8.38
N ALA A 134 -21.71 -1.08 9.54
CA ALA A 134 -22.09 -2.32 10.21
C ALA A 134 -23.09 -3.18 9.40
N LEU A 135 -23.90 -2.54 8.55
CA LEU A 135 -24.95 -3.15 7.73
C LEU A 135 -24.57 -3.30 6.24
N ALA A 136 -23.36 -2.91 5.84
CA ALA A 136 -22.92 -2.95 4.45
C ALA A 136 -23.08 -4.35 3.82
N GLU A 137 -23.54 -4.45 2.58
CA GLU A 137 -23.77 -5.76 1.95
C GLU A 137 -22.47 -6.52 1.68
N THR A 138 -21.39 -5.82 1.35
CA THR A 138 -20.09 -6.42 1.01
C THR A 138 -18.94 -5.79 1.80
N THR A 139 -17.85 -6.54 1.94
CA THR A 139 -16.59 -6.05 2.55
C THR A 139 -16.07 -4.80 1.85
N GLN A 140 -16.17 -4.75 0.52
CA GLN A 140 -15.69 -3.62 -0.26
C GLN A 140 -16.50 -2.34 0.03
N ILE A 141 -17.83 -2.48 0.13
CA ILE A 141 -18.71 -1.36 0.52
C ILE A 141 -18.40 -0.92 1.96
N ALA A 142 -18.24 -1.87 2.89
CA ALA A 142 -17.89 -1.57 4.28
C ALA A 142 -16.58 -0.77 4.39
N CYS A 143 -15.54 -1.16 3.64
CA CYS A 143 -14.25 -0.46 3.64
C CYS A 143 -14.37 0.96 3.09
N ARG A 144 -15.12 1.16 2.01
CA ARG A 144 -15.33 2.49 1.43
C ARG A 144 -16.15 3.40 2.35
N LEU A 145 -17.19 2.86 2.97
CA LEU A 145 -17.98 3.60 3.96
C LEU A 145 -17.13 3.95 5.19
N ALA A 146 -16.29 3.02 5.66
CA ALA A 146 -15.37 3.28 6.77
C ALA A 146 -14.35 4.37 6.42
N LEU A 147 -13.78 4.35 5.21
CA LEU A 147 -12.86 5.39 4.78
C LEU A 147 -13.54 6.77 4.68
N SER A 148 -14.70 6.82 4.02
CA SER A 148 -15.50 8.04 3.90
C SER A 148 -15.91 8.58 5.28
N ALA A 149 -16.34 7.70 6.19
CA ALA A 149 -16.67 8.04 7.57
C ALA A 149 -15.45 8.58 8.34
N SER A 150 -14.26 8.05 8.08
CA SER A 150 -13.01 8.49 8.70
C SER A 150 -12.62 9.89 8.25
N LEU A 151 -12.57 10.14 6.94
CA LEU A 151 -12.22 11.45 6.36
C LEU A 151 -13.33 12.51 6.49
N GLY A 152 -14.56 12.08 6.79
CA GLY A 152 -15.64 12.97 7.19
C GLY A 152 -15.58 13.42 8.66
N ARG A 153 -14.83 12.69 9.51
CA ARG A 153 -14.67 12.97 10.95
C ARG A 153 -13.32 13.56 11.32
N VAL A 154 -12.30 13.26 10.54
CA VAL A 154 -10.92 13.71 10.75
C VAL A 154 -10.48 14.49 9.51
N GLU A 155 -10.04 15.74 9.72
CA GLU A 155 -9.49 16.59 8.67
C GLU A 155 -8.11 16.10 8.26
N ALA A 156 -8.04 15.19 7.29
CA ALA A 156 -6.81 14.59 6.77
C ALA A 156 -6.77 14.63 5.24
N GLU A 157 -5.58 14.83 4.68
CA GLU A 157 -5.33 14.91 3.24
C GLU A 157 -5.57 13.56 2.55
N SER A 158 -5.29 12.46 3.24
CA SER A 158 -5.47 11.11 2.70
C SER A 158 -5.75 10.07 3.78
N GLY A 159 -6.27 8.92 3.34
CA GLY A 159 -6.46 7.76 4.21
C GLY A 159 -6.64 6.46 3.43
N ALA A 160 -6.47 5.36 4.14
CA ALA A 160 -6.66 4.03 3.61
C ALA A 160 -7.29 3.07 4.62
N VAL A 161 -8.01 2.09 4.10
CA VAL A 161 -8.46 0.90 4.85
C VAL A 161 -7.70 -0.28 4.29
N ILE A 162 -6.94 -0.94 5.15
CA ILE A 162 -6.05 -2.05 4.80
C ILE A 162 -6.51 -3.27 5.59
N LEU A 163 -6.84 -4.36 4.92
CA LEU A 163 -7.28 -5.59 5.57
C LEU A 163 -6.20 -6.68 5.51
N ASP A 164 -6.22 -7.57 6.50
CA ASP A 164 -5.49 -8.83 6.42
C ASP A 164 -6.10 -9.71 5.32
N ASP A 165 -5.23 -10.22 4.46
CA ASP A 165 -5.55 -11.15 3.39
C ASP A 165 -4.52 -12.28 3.43
N ARG A 166 -4.68 -13.19 4.42
CA ARG A 166 -3.87 -14.41 4.58
C ARG A 166 -2.38 -14.10 4.74
N GLY A 167 -2.04 -13.16 5.62
CA GLY A 167 -0.65 -12.73 5.85
C GLY A 167 -0.15 -11.67 4.89
N TYR A 168 -1.04 -11.07 4.09
CA TYR A 168 -0.79 -9.87 3.31
C TYR A 168 -1.68 -8.72 3.77
N LEU A 169 -1.17 -7.49 3.67
CA LEU A 169 -1.89 -6.25 3.90
C LEU A 169 -2.47 -5.77 2.57
N ARG A 170 -3.79 -5.89 2.39
CA ARG A 170 -4.49 -5.50 1.17
C ARG A 170 -5.15 -4.14 1.33
N PHE A 171 -4.81 -3.19 0.46
CA PHE A 171 -5.46 -1.89 0.38
C PHE A 171 -6.86 -2.04 -0.20
N CYS A 172 -7.89 -2.01 0.64
CA CYS A 172 -9.29 -2.22 0.25
C CYS A 172 -9.98 -0.93 -0.16
N ALA A 173 -9.66 0.19 0.49
CA ALA A 173 -10.12 1.51 0.09
C ALA A 173 -8.98 2.51 0.31
N VAL A 174 -8.82 3.45 -0.60
CA VAL A 174 -7.81 4.51 -0.52
C VAL A 174 -8.46 5.80 -1.02
N ASP A 175 -8.16 6.90 -0.36
CA ASP A 175 -8.60 8.24 -0.76
C ASP A 175 -7.44 9.22 -0.51
N GLY A 176 -7.24 10.13 -1.46
CA GLY A 176 -6.03 10.93 -1.59
C GLY A 176 -5.40 10.84 -2.98
N PRO A 177 -4.28 11.56 -3.20
CA PRO A 177 -3.72 11.83 -4.53
C PRO A 177 -3.32 10.58 -5.33
N HIS A 178 -3.18 9.42 -4.69
CA HIS A 178 -2.67 8.19 -5.33
C HIS A 178 -3.61 6.99 -5.19
N ARG A 179 -4.91 7.24 -4.99
CA ARG A 179 -5.95 6.20 -4.90
C ARG A 179 -5.85 5.13 -5.99
N THR A 180 -5.63 5.52 -7.25
CA THR A 180 -5.58 4.61 -8.41
C THR A 180 -4.38 3.67 -8.42
N GLN A 181 -3.30 4.03 -7.72
CA GLN A 181 -2.07 3.23 -7.65
C GLN A 181 -2.08 2.23 -6.50
N LEU A 182 -2.78 2.56 -5.40
CA LEU A 182 -2.78 1.77 -4.17
C LEU A 182 -4.00 0.87 -4.00
N GLU A 183 -5.18 1.19 -4.55
CA GLU A 183 -6.38 0.35 -4.38
C GLU A 183 -6.15 -1.05 -4.98
N GLY A 184 -6.21 -2.09 -4.15
CA GLY A 184 -5.94 -3.48 -4.52
C GLY A 184 -4.48 -3.96 -4.35
N VAL A 185 -3.54 -3.06 -4.02
CA VAL A 185 -2.15 -3.44 -3.71
C VAL A 185 -2.09 -4.35 -2.49
N ARG A 186 -1.11 -5.26 -2.48
CA ARG A 186 -0.82 -6.17 -1.36
C ARG A 186 0.62 -5.97 -0.91
N LEU A 187 0.82 -5.81 0.40
CA LEU A 187 2.13 -5.81 1.03
C LEU A 187 2.27 -7.04 1.95
N PRO A 188 3.48 -7.51 2.27
CA PRO A 188 3.64 -8.53 3.29
C PRO A 188 3.04 -8.10 4.64
N GLY A 189 2.46 -9.05 5.38
CA GLY A 189 2.06 -8.86 6.76
C GLY A 189 3.22 -8.35 7.62
N GLY A 190 2.92 -7.47 8.59
CA GLY A 190 3.95 -6.86 9.43
C GLY A 190 4.71 -5.70 8.79
N THR A 191 4.41 -5.33 7.54
CA THR A 191 5.05 -4.19 6.88
C THR A 191 4.59 -2.86 7.46
N GLY A 192 5.55 -1.98 7.75
CA GLY A 192 5.31 -0.59 8.12
C GLY A 192 4.49 -0.39 9.41
N VAL A 193 3.89 0.79 9.52
CA VAL A 193 3.08 1.19 10.69
C VAL A 193 1.79 0.37 10.76
N ALA A 194 1.18 0.06 9.61
CA ALA A 194 0.01 -0.79 9.48
C ALA A 194 0.24 -2.18 10.09
N GLY A 195 1.31 -2.86 9.67
CA GLY A 195 1.67 -4.18 10.19
C GLY A 195 1.96 -4.16 11.70
N TYR A 196 2.70 -3.15 12.17
CA TYR A 196 2.97 -2.99 13.60
C TYR A 196 1.68 -2.78 14.43
N ALA A 197 0.77 -1.94 13.96
CA ALA A 197 -0.49 -1.66 14.63
C ALA A 197 -1.38 -2.90 14.73
N MET A 198 -1.41 -3.73 13.67
CA MET A 198 -2.12 -5.01 13.66
C MET A 198 -1.52 -6.01 14.63
N GLU A 199 -0.20 -6.21 14.58
CA GLU A 199 0.50 -7.18 15.43
C GLU A 199 0.35 -6.84 16.91
N LYS A 200 0.48 -5.55 17.26
CA LYS A 200 0.38 -5.11 18.66
C LYS A 200 -1.03 -4.82 19.12
N ARG A 201 -2.02 -4.83 18.22
CA ARG A 201 -3.41 -4.42 18.48
C ARG A 201 -3.48 -3.05 19.15
N ARG A 202 -2.68 -2.12 18.66
CA ARG A 202 -2.53 -0.79 19.26
C ARG A 202 -2.61 0.28 18.21
N THR A 203 -3.39 1.31 18.52
CA THR A 203 -3.35 2.57 17.78
C THR A 203 -1.95 3.16 17.84
N VAL A 204 -1.47 3.64 16.69
CA VAL A 204 -0.19 4.33 16.57
C VAL A 204 -0.46 5.73 16.05
N VAL A 205 0.13 6.73 16.71
CA VAL A 205 0.10 8.13 16.28
C VAL A 205 1.54 8.58 16.09
N ILE A 206 1.89 8.92 14.86
CA ILE A 206 3.22 9.38 14.48
C ILE A 206 3.13 10.84 14.09
N LYS A 207 3.93 11.67 14.76
CA LYS A 207 3.96 13.14 14.58
C LYS A 207 5.02 13.59 13.56
N ASP A 208 5.93 12.69 13.22
CA ASP A 208 6.96 12.86 12.19
C ASP A 208 7.29 11.47 11.63
N ALA A 209 6.77 11.18 10.44
CA ALA A 209 6.88 9.85 9.84
C ALA A 209 8.34 9.48 9.52
N HIS A 210 9.13 10.42 9.00
CA HIS A 210 10.53 10.18 8.66
C HIS A 210 11.44 10.03 9.89
N ALA A 211 10.98 10.45 11.07
CA ALA A 211 11.67 10.19 12.34
C ALA A 211 11.29 8.85 12.97
N ASP A 212 10.24 8.17 12.49
CA ASP A 212 9.78 6.90 13.05
C ASP A 212 10.33 5.70 12.25
N PRO A 213 11.12 4.81 12.86
CA PRO A 213 11.73 3.67 12.15
C PRO A 213 10.71 2.63 11.65
N ARG A 214 9.44 2.73 12.05
CA ARG A 214 8.35 1.87 11.59
C ARG A 214 7.67 2.43 10.34
N HIS A 215 7.93 3.68 9.97
CA HIS A 215 7.42 4.25 8.73
C HIS A 215 8.04 3.55 7.53
N CYS A 216 7.19 3.20 6.56
CA CYS A 216 7.64 2.56 5.34
C CYS A 216 7.80 3.62 4.24
N ASP A 217 8.98 4.25 4.18
CA ASP A 217 9.33 5.22 3.13
C ASP A 217 9.18 4.64 1.70
N GLU A 218 9.05 3.33 1.55
CA GLU A 218 8.84 2.66 0.25
C GLU A 218 7.48 3.00 -0.36
N VAL A 219 6.43 3.19 0.45
CA VAL A 219 5.09 3.57 -0.02
C VAL A 219 5.06 5.04 -0.46
N ASP A 220 5.70 5.91 0.30
CA ASP A 220 5.91 7.32 -0.05
C ASP A 220 6.69 7.45 -1.36
N ALA A 221 7.77 6.67 -1.51
CA ALA A 221 8.58 6.67 -2.73
C ALA A 221 7.85 6.12 -3.96
N LEU A 222 6.99 5.10 -3.78
CA LEU A 222 6.19 4.51 -4.86
C LEU A 222 5.12 5.49 -5.36
N THR A 223 4.51 6.24 -4.45
CA THR A 223 3.39 7.13 -4.76
C THR A 223 3.84 8.55 -5.10
N GLY A 224 5.03 8.97 -4.65
CA GLY A 224 5.44 10.36 -4.64
C GLY A 224 4.77 11.18 -3.52
N TYR A 225 3.97 10.53 -2.67
CA TYR A 225 3.34 11.14 -1.51
C TYR A 225 4.35 11.28 -0.37
N THR A 226 4.37 12.44 0.29
CA THR A 226 5.23 12.64 1.47
C THR A 226 4.39 12.55 2.73
N THR A 227 4.53 11.44 3.46
CA THR A 227 3.86 11.27 4.75
C THR A 227 4.61 12.06 5.81
N LYS A 228 3.94 13.00 6.47
CA LYS A 228 4.50 13.82 7.57
C LYS A 228 3.97 13.33 8.91
N GLN A 229 2.67 13.09 8.99
CA GLN A 229 1.97 12.60 10.18
C GLN A 229 1.04 11.46 9.77
N ILE A 230 0.91 10.46 10.63
CA ILE A 230 0.02 9.32 10.38
C ILE A 230 -0.62 8.86 11.68
N VAL A 231 -1.92 8.53 11.61
CA VAL A 231 -2.65 7.80 12.65
C VAL A 231 -3.09 6.48 12.05
N VAL A 232 -2.76 5.39 12.73
CA VAL A 232 -3.17 4.03 12.35
C VAL A 232 -3.94 3.43 13.50
N VAL A 233 -5.20 3.03 13.25
CA VAL A 233 -6.05 2.34 14.22
C VAL A 233 -6.29 0.89 13.75
N PRO A 234 -6.11 -0.12 14.61
CA PRO A 234 -6.40 -1.49 14.25
C PRO A 234 -7.91 -1.75 14.22
N VAL A 235 -8.38 -2.46 13.19
CA VAL A 235 -9.76 -2.93 13.04
C VAL A 235 -9.87 -4.28 13.75
N CYS A 236 -10.54 -4.30 14.89
CA CYS A 236 -10.63 -5.50 15.75
C CYS A 236 -12.09 -5.80 16.12
N TRP A 237 -12.40 -7.08 16.33
CA TRP A 237 -13.62 -7.51 16.99
C TRP A 237 -13.31 -8.71 17.91
N GLY A 238 -13.60 -8.56 19.20
CA GLY A 238 -13.15 -9.53 20.20
C GLY A 238 -11.62 -9.69 20.18
N GLU A 239 -11.14 -10.92 20.04
CA GLU A 239 -9.72 -11.23 19.92
C GLU A 239 -9.20 -11.26 18.47
N GLN A 240 -10.03 -10.99 17.46
CA GLN A 240 -9.62 -11.04 16.06
C GLN A 240 -9.24 -9.65 15.54
N VAL A 241 -8.16 -9.58 14.78
CA VAL A 241 -7.70 -8.38 14.06
C VAL A 241 -7.94 -8.60 12.58
N PHE A 242 -8.68 -7.70 11.95
CA PHE A 242 -9.05 -7.81 10.54
C PHE A 242 -8.21 -6.89 9.63
N GLY A 243 -7.53 -5.89 10.20
CA GLY A 243 -6.85 -4.88 9.41
C GLY A 243 -6.54 -3.62 10.21
N VAL A 244 -6.37 -2.51 9.50
CA VAL A 244 -6.23 -1.15 10.03
C VAL A 244 -7.00 -0.13 9.20
N ILE A 245 -7.32 0.99 9.82
CA ILE A 245 -7.64 2.25 9.15
C ILE A 245 -6.47 3.19 9.41
N GLU A 246 -5.96 3.84 8.37
CA GLU A 246 -4.94 4.87 8.49
C GLU A 246 -5.40 6.18 7.87
N VAL A 247 -5.02 7.29 8.49
CA VAL A 247 -5.17 8.64 7.96
C VAL A 247 -3.85 9.37 8.07
N MET A 248 -3.53 10.17 7.06
CA MET A 248 -2.24 10.82 6.90
C MET A 248 -2.41 12.30 6.65
N ASN A 249 -1.43 13.06 7.12
CA ASN A 249 -1.28 14.50 6.90
C ASN A 249 -2.55 15.31 7.18
N PRO A 250 -2.75 15.81 8.41
CA PRO A 250 -3.90 16.65 8.70
C PRO A 250 -3.96 17.86 7.75
N GLU A 251 -5.15 18.22 7.28
CA GLU A 251 -5.32 19.29 6.26
C GLU A 251 -4.91 20.66 6.80
N THR A 252 -5.12 20.90 8.10
CA THR A 252 -4.61 22.08 8.79
C THR A 252 -3.20 21.79 9.33
N GLN A 253 -2.36 22.83 9.52
CA GLN A 253 -1.02 22.66 10.12
C GLN A 253 -1.03 22.18 11.59
N GLN A 254 -2.15 21.62 12.05
CA GLN A 254 -2.33 21.05 13.37
C GLN A 254 -1.83 19.60 13.40
N ARG A 255 -1.82 19.03 14.61
CA ARG A 255 -1.51 17.62 14.84
C ARG A 255 -2.82 16.89 15.08
N PHE A 256 -2.86 15.60 14.76
CA PHE A 256 -3.96 14.76 15.19
C PHE A 256 -4.15 14.87 16.70
N VAL A 257 -5.39 15.12 17.12
CA VAL A 257 -5.79 15.22 18.52
C VAL A 257 -6.43 13.91 18.99
N GLU A 258 -6.63 13.80 20.31
CA GLU A 258 -7.25 12.60 20.90
C GLU A 258 -8.68 12.36 20.39
N ALA A 259 -9.41 13.43 20.07
CA ALA A 259 -10.75 13.34 19.48
C ALA A 259 -10.72 12.68 18.09
N ASP A 260 -9.71 12.96 17.27
CA ASP A 260 -9.55 12.34 15.94
C ASP A 260 -9.31 10.83 16.09
N VAL A 261 -8.41 10.46 17.03
CA VAL A 261 -8.11 9.06 17.32
C VAL A 261 -9.35 8.33 17.82
N SER A 262 -10.12 8.95 18.72
CA SER A 262 -11.36 8.38 19.24
C SER A 262 -12.42 8.23 18.14
N ALA A 263 -12.51 9.17 17.20
CA ALA A 263 -13.40 9.07 16.06
C ALA A 263 -13.03 7.91 15.13
N LEU A 264 -11.74 7.75 14.82
CA LEU A 264 -11.24 6.64 13.99
C LEU A 264 -11.46 5.28 14.67
N GLN A 265 -11.29 5.20 15.99
CA GLN A 265 -11.54 3.97 16.75
C GLN A 265 -13.02 3.55 16.67
N GLN A 266 -13.96 4.49 16.73
CA GLN A 266 -15.40 4.19 16.58
C GLN A 266 -15.71 3.64 15.18
N VAL A 267 -15.09 4.20 14.14
CA VAL A 267 -15.22 3.70 12.77
C VAL A 267 -14.61 2.30 12.63
N ALA A 268 -13.44 2.09 13.22
CA ALA A 268 -12.75 0.79 13.22
C ALA A 268 -13.56 -0.28 13.97
N GLU A 269 -14.26 0.07 15.05
CA GLU A 269 -15.16 -0.83 15.78
C GLU A 269 -16.37 -1.24 14.92
N ALA A 270 -17.03 -0.28 14.26
CA ALA A 270 -18.13 -0.56 13.35
C ALA A 270 -17.72 -1.46 12.18
N LEU A 271 -16.53 -1.21 11.60
CA LEU A 271 -15.96 -2.05 10.55
C LEU A 271 -15.58 -3.44 11.09
N GLY A 272 -14.98 -3.53 12.28
CA GLY A 272 -14.65 -4.79 12.94
C GLY A 272 -15.89 -5.65 13.17
N LEU A 273 -16.97 -5.04 13.67
CA LEU A 273 -18.26 -5.71 13.82
C LEU A 273 -18.76 -6.25 12.48
N ARG A 274 -18.70 -5.44 11.41
CA ARG A 274 -19.13 -5.88 10.07
C ARG A 274 -18.32 -7.06 9.55
N LEU A 275 -17.00 -7.03 9.73
CA LEU A 275 -16.09 -8.08 9.25
C LEU A 275 -16.15 -9.36 10.10
N SER A 276 -16.69 -9.28 11.32
CA SER A 276 -16.91 -10.45 12.18
C SER A 276 -18.10 -11.32 11.80
N ARG A 277 -18.95 -10.85 10.86
CA ARG A 277 -20.19 -11.50 10.43
C ARG A 277 -20.02 -12.28 9.13
#